data_AF-A0A7J2NE95-F1
#
_entry.id   AF-A0A7J2NE95-F1
#
_cell.length_a   1.000
_cell.length_b   1.000
_cell.length_c   1.000
_cell.angle_alpha   90.00
_cell.angle_beta   90.00
_cell.angle_gamma   90.00
#
_symmetry.space_group_name_H-M   'P 1'
#
loop_
_entity.id
_entity.type
_entity.pdbx_description
1 polymer ?
#
loop_
_entity_poly.entity_id
_entity_poly.type
_entity_poly.pdbx_seq_one_letter_code
_entity_poly.pdbx_strand_id
1 'polypeptide(L)'
;MRPGDNLSVSHNYSTERPTVALFDSCMCLPDGFTHEAMKPGCLFILICFHSKHSSSINLKKSSVFLPVMCNLKFSIDASHGNARAARIVLPHGLVETPAFLPVATKATVKSISPEELEEIGVQVLIANTYHLHLKPGEELVVGHGGLHGFMGWKKPIATDSGGFQAFSLGLGAKLGEGKFEYDSALQSRKNSKKLLKRSAFITGEGIRFKSPYDGKEHLFTPEKSIEIQEKLGADIILALDECSPPSAGYEYTKESMKLTHKWAVQSLKAHTTSQALYGIIQGGLFEDLRKQSAEFISFLDFDGIAIGGSFGKDEMSLSLDWVMPLLPENKPRHLLGVGGVSDIFESVKRGMDTFDCVGPTRMARIGYAYLLPQSGGSQKNKFKFRITNQAFERDLSPIDKNCRCSVCQSFSRAYIYHLFKNKEMLGLRLVSYHNLFFFSSLMQSIRRSILDKKLEKLYSKWLG
;
A
#
# COMPACT_ATOMS: atom_id res chain seq x y z
N MET A 1 -35.65 44.01 -42.98
CA MET A 1 -35.30 44.42 -41.61
C MET A 1 -33.86 44.89 -41.61
N ARG A 2 -33.58 45.95 -40.87
CA ARG A 2 -32.57 46.99 -41.15
C ARG A 2 -31.10 46.55 -40.98
N PRO A 3 -30.17 47.29 -41.63
CA PRO A 3 -28.86 46.88 -42.14
C PRO A 3 -27.75 47.15 -41.09
N GLY A 4 -26.46 46.86 -41.27
CA GLY A 4 -25.64 46.45 -42.40
C GLY A 4 -24.19 46.84 -42.06
N ASP A 5 -23.27 46.40 -42.92
CA ASP A 5 -22.00 47.07 -43.27
C ASP A 5 -20.94 47.31 -42.16
N ASN A 6 -19.65 47.20 -42.40
CA ASN A 6 -18.79 46.61 -43.42
C ASN A 6 -17.36 46.87 -42.91
N LEU A 7 -16.41 46.08 -43.38
CA LEU A 7 -15.01 46.43 -43.62
C LEU A 7 -14.03 46.69 -42.46
N SER A 8 -13.03 45.80 -42.50
CA SER A 8 -11.64 45.89 -42.05
C SER A 8 -10.94 47.23 -42.29
N VAL A 9 -10.12 47.69 -41.33
CA VAL A 9 -8.77 48.26 -41.55
C VAL A 9 -7.92 48.08 -40.28
N SER A 10 -6.70 47.59 -40.47
CA SER A 10 -5.58 47.53 -39.52
C SER A 10 -4.94 48.89 -39.25
N HIS A 11 -4.50 49.18 -38.02
CA HIS A 11 -3.29 49.99 -37.80
C HIS A 11 -2.60 49.66 -36.47
N ASN A 12 -1.31 49.31 -36.59
CA ASN A 12 -0.31 49.39 -35.52
C ASN A 12 -0.07 50.86 -35.17
N TYR A 13 0.07 51.19 -33.88
CA TYR A 13 1.18 52.02 -33.36
C TYR A 13 1.32 51.82 -31.85
N SER A 14 2.57 51.70 -31.43
CA SER A 14 3.07 51.66 -30.06
C SER A 14 2.72 52.93 -29.27
N THR A 15 2.48 52.81 -27.96
CA THR A 15 3.15 53.58 -26.88
C THR A 15 2.56 53.24 -25.51
N GLU A 16 3.45 52.88 -24.59
CA GLU A 16 3.42 53.15 -23.14
C GLU A 16 2.28 52.61 -22.23
N ARG A 17 2.71 52.18 -21.03
CA ARG A 17 1.91 51.59 -19.95
C ARG A 17 0.98 52.62 -19.30
N PRO A 18 -0.09 52.14 -18.63
CA PRO A 18 -0.47 52.69 -17.34
C PRO A 18 -0.35 51.64 -16.24
N THR A 19 0.48 51.98 -15.25
CA THR A 19 0.54 51.42 -13.91
C THR A 19 -0.69 51.87 -13.11
N VAL A 20 -1.48 50.96 -12.55
CA VAL A 20 -2.38 51.25 -11.40
C VAL A 20 -2.50 50.03 -10.49
N ALA A 21 -1.72 50.10 -9.40
CA ALA A 21 -2.10 49.88 -8.00
C ALA A 21 -2.60 48.48 -7.55
N LEU A 22 -1.64 47.66 -7.11
CA LEU A 22 -1.86 46.66 -6.07
C LEU A 22 -1.86 47.36 -4.70
N PHE A 23 -2.92 47.13 -3.93
CA PHE A 23 -3.05 47.59 -2.55
C PHE A 23 -2.00 46.92 -1.65
N ASP A 24 -1.31 47.78 -0.90
CA ASP A 24 -0.40 47.46 0.20
C ASP A 24 -1.10 46.63 1.29
N SER A 25 -0.49 45.51 1.65
CA SER A 25 -0.39 45.11 3.05
C SER A 25 0.97 44.45 3.29
N CYS A 26 1.80 45.24 3.96
CA CYS A 26 3.22 45.04 4.20
C CYS A 26 3.45 43.93 5.26
N MET A 27 4.20 42.89 4.91
CA MET A 27 5.07 42.17 5.85
C MET A 27 6.35 41.76 5.13
N CYS A 28 7.46 42.25 5.68
CA CYS A 28 8.79 42.29 5.10
C CYS A 28 9.39 40.92 4.77
N LEU A 29 9.93 40.78 3.55
CA LEU A 29 10.96 39.82 3.20
C LEU A 29 12.25 40.61 2.90
N PRO A 30 13.43 40.22 3.41
CA PRO A 30 14.67 40.91 3.09
C PRO A 30 15.18 40.55 1.68
N ASP A 31 15.69 41.57 1.00
CA ASP A 31 16.19 41.58 -0.37
C ASP A 31 17.38 40.64 -0.63
N GLY A 32 17.39 40.01 -1.81
CA GLY A 32 18.57 39.39 -2.39
C GLY A 32 18.35 38.10 -3.19
N PHE A 33 17.64 38.16 -4.32
CA PHE A 33 17.65 37.08 -5.32
C PHE A 33 17.56 37.64 -6.74
N THR A 34 18.57 37.36 -7.57
CA THR A 34 18.51 37.47 -9.03
C THR A 34 18.26 36.09 -9.64
N HIS A 35 17.43 36.06 -10.68
CA HIS A 35 17.06 34.87 -11.44
C HIS A 35 18.26 34.26 -12.18
N GLU A 36 18.54 32.98 -11.95
CA GLU A 36 19.20 32.13 -12.96
C GLU A 36 18.73 30.67 -12.83
N ALA A 37 18.47 30.05 -13.98
CA ALA A 37 17.79 28.79 -14.13
C ALA A 37 18.75 27.62 -14.40
N MET A 38 18.30 26.41 -14.00
CA MET A 38 18.64 25.07 -14.52
C MET A 38 19.78 24.21 -13.91
N LYS A 39 19.41 23.28 -13.01
CA LYS A 39 19.43 21.77 -13.11
C LYS A 39 19.68 21.12 -11.72
N PRO A 40 18.95 20.05 -11.31
CA PRO A 40 19.10 19.47 -9.98
C PRO A 40 20.12 18.31 -9.98
N GLY A 41 21.21 18.52 -9.25
CA GLY A 41 22.21 17.51 -8.91
C GLY A 41 23.10 18.08 -7.82
N CYS A 42 22.76 17.74 -6.56
CA CYS A 42 23.46 18.04 -5.31
C CYS A 42 24.66 19.02 -5.38
N LEU A 43 24.47 20.25 -4.89
CA LEU A 43 25.57 21.00 -4.29
C LEU A 43 25.02 21.92 -3.18
N PHE A 44 25.34 21.58 -1.93
CA PHE A 44 25.09 22.46 -0.78
C PHE A 44 26.10 23.61 -0.81
N ILE A 45 25.63 24.84 -0.89
CA ILE A 45 26.46 26.04 -0.74
C ILE A 45 26.69 26.28 0.75
N LEU A 46 27.92 26.09 1.22
CA LEU A 46 28.39 26.62 2.50
C LEU A 46 28.54 28.14 2.37
N ILE A 47 27.67 28.91 3.01
CA ILE A 47 27.87 30.36 3.18
C ILE A 47 28.61 30.58 4.51
N CYS A 48 29.93 30.77 4.45
CA CYS A 48 30.72 31.25 5.59
C CYS A 48 30.66 32.78 5.65
N PHE A 49 29.90 33.35 6.61
CA PHE A 49 30.04 34.75 6.98
C PHE A 49 31.30 34.95 7.82
N HIS A 50 32.31 35.64 7.30
CA HIS A 50 33.37 36.22 8.12
C HIS A 50 32.90 37.59 8.64
N SER A 51 32.55 37.67 9.92
CA SER A 51 32.43 38.95 10.63
C SER A 51 33.46 38.98 11.75
N LYS A 52 34.44 39.89 11.62
CA LYS A 52 35.32 40.28 12.70
C LYS A 52 34.51 41.14 13.67
N HIS A 53 34.01 40.57 14.75
CA HIS A 53 33.90 41.28 16.03
C HIS A 53 33.74 40.30 17.19
N SER A 54 34.61 40.50 18.18
CA SER A 54 34.69 39.77 19.44
C SER A 54 33.44 40.02 20.29
N SER A 55 32.59 39.01 20.43
CA SER A 55 31.77 38.78 21.62
C SER A 55 31.21 37.35 21.58
N SER A 56 31.37 36.66 22.69
CA SER A 56 31.06 35.24 22.90
C SER A 56 29.59 34.91 22.63
N ILE A 57 29.32 34.31 21.46
CA ILE A 57 28.03 33.72 21.11
C ILE A 57 28.11 32.22 21.39
N ASN A 58 27.22 31.78 22.29
CA ASN A 58 27.04 30.39 22.67
C ASN A 58 26.37 29.66 21.48
N LEU A 59 27.17 28.99 20.65
CA LEU A 59 26.72 28.20 19.50
C LEU A 59 25.95 26.96 20.02
N LYS A 60 24.62 27.08 20.13
CA LYS A 60 23.76 25.89 20.16
C LYS A 60 24.01 25.12 18.87
N LYS A 61 24.46 23.86 18.99
CA LYS A 61 24.64 22.92 17.88
C LYS A 61 23.36 22.84 17.06
N SER A 62 23.35 23.51 15.91
CA SER A 62 22.41 23.22 14.83
C SER A 62 22.79 21.84 14.30
N SER A 63 22.04 20.81 14.69
CA SER A 63 22.17 19.48 14.10
C SER A 63 21.82 19.56 12.62
N VAL A 64 22.83 19.58 11.76
CA VAL A 64 22.68 19.37 10.32
C VAL A 64 22.21 17.92 10.16
N PHE A 65 20.93 17.73 9.83
CA PHE A 65 20.40 16.43 9.44
C PHE A 65 21.07 16.04 8.11
N LEU A 66 22.04 15.12 8.17
CA LEU A 66 22.51 14.43 6.99
C LEU A 66 21.38 13.47 6.55
N PRO A 67 20.95 13.49 5.28
CA PRO A 67 19.93 12.56 4.81
C PRO A 67 20.48 11.14 4.93
N VAL A 68 19.73 10.27 5.61
CA VAL A 68 20.05 8.85 5.66
C VAL A 68 19.83 8.29 4.25
N MET A 69 20.90 7.81 3.60
CA MET A 69 20.76 7.22 2.27
C MET A 69 19.92 5.94 2.35
N CYS A 70 18.78 5.95 1.67
CA CYS A 70 17.92 4.79 1.52
C CYS A 70 18.57 3.73 0.62
N ASN A 71 18.34 2.46 0.95
CA ASN A 71 18.84 1.32 0.17
C ASN A 71 17.94 0.93 -1.01
N LEU A 72 16.77 1.55 -1.18
CA LEU A 72 15.84 1.24 -2.26
C LEU A 72 16.32 1.83 -3.59
N LYS A 73 16.35 0.99 -4.63
CA LYS A 73 16.49 1.44 -6.02
C LYS A 73 15.32 0.96 -6.85
N PHE A 74 14.68 1.88 -7.57
CA PHE A 74 13.56 1.58 -8.46
C PHE A 74 13.94 1.83 -9.92
N SER A 75 13.67 0.86 -10.79
CA SER A 75 13.89 1.01 -12.23
C SER A 75 12.77 0.35 -13.03
N ILE A 76 12.23 1.07 -14.02
CA ILE A 76 11.20 0.55 -14.92
C ILE A 76 11.90 -0.15 -16.10
N ASP A 77 11.59 -1.42 -16.32
CA ASP A 77 12.15 -2.23 -17.42
C ASP A 77 11.33 -2.04 -18.72
N ALA A 78 10.01 -2.00 -18.60
CA ALA A 78 9.10 -1.71 -19.70
C ALA A 78 7.76 -1.16 -19.22
N SER A 79 7.08 -0.45 -20.11
CA SER A 79 5.71 0.01 -19.91
C SER A 79 4.81 -0.40 -21.06
N HIS A 80 3.53 -0.58 -20.78
CA HIS A 80 2.47 -0.79 -21.77
C HIS A 80 1.21 -0.03 -21.35
N GLY A 81 0.96 1.11 -21.98
CA GLY A 81 0.07 2.13 -21.41
C GLY A 81 0.66 2.65 -20.09
N ASN A 82 -0.18 2.79 -19.06
CA ASN A 82 0.27 3.18 -17.72
C ASN A 82 0.83 2.00 -16.90
N ALA A 83 0.67 0.76 -17.36
CA ALA A 83 1.17 -0.42 -16.67
C ALA A 83 2.70 -0.50 -16.77
N ARG A 84 3.35 -0.82 -15.64
CA ARG A 84 4.81 -0.86 -15.51
C ARG A 84 5.29 -2.25 -15.09
N ALA A 85 6.29 -2.76 -15.80
CA ALA A 85 7.13 -3.85 -15.33
C ALA A 85 8.42 -3.22 -14.81
N ALA A 86 8.64 -3.27 -13.50
CA ALA A 86 9.77 -2.61 -12.87
C ALA A 86 10.48 -3.54 -11.88
N ARG A 87 11.57 -3.04 -11.30
CA ARG A 87 12.41 -3.74 -10.32
C ARG A 87 12.60 -2.82 -9.11
N ILE A 88 12.35 -3.36 -7.92
CA ILE A 88 12.67 -2.73 -6.64
C ILE A 88 13.82 -3.53 -6.02
N VAL A 89 15.02 -2.94 -5.98
CA VAL A 89 16.18 -3.53 -5.31
C VAL A 89 16.19 -3.07 -3.87
N LEU A 90 16.22 -4.04 -2.94
CA LEU A 90 16.20 -3.85 -1.49
C LEU A 90 17.39 -4.61 -0.86
N PRO A 91 17.76 -4.32 0.40
CA PRO A 91 18.85 -5.02 1.09
C PRO A 91 18.77 -6.54 1.04
N HIS A 92 17.57 -7.11 1.22
CA HIS A 92 17.36 -8.56 1.25
C HIS A 92 16.96 -9.17 -0.10
N GLY A 93 16.98 -8.41 -1.20
CA GLY A 93 16.78 -8.97 -2.54
C GLY A 93 16.03 -8.07 -3.52
N LEU A 94 15.80 -8.63 -4.71
CA LEU A 94 15.08 -7.97 -5.79
C LEU A 94 13.60 -8.35 -5.76
N VAL A 95 12.73 -7.36 -5.97
CA VAL A 95 11.30 -7.56 -6.23
C VAL A 95 10.97 -7.12 -7.65
N GLU A 96 10.58 -8.07 -8.49
CA GLU A 96 10.01 -7.79 -9.80
C GLU A 96 8.53 -7.41 -9.70
N THR A 97 8.14 -6.31 -10.34
CA THR A 97 6.76 -5.78 -10.32
C THR A 97 6.04 -5.98 -11.67
N PRO A 98 4.70 -6.08 -11.70
CA PRO A 98 3.80 -6.04 -10.53
C PRO A 98 3.96 -7.23 -9.58
N ALA A 99 3.88 -7.01 -8.26
CA ALA A 99 4.08 -8.04 -7.24
C ALA A 99 2.94 -8.10 -6.22
N PHE A 100 2.66 -9.30 -5.70
CA PHE A 100 1.71 -9.54 -4.63
C PHE A 100 2.43 -9.97 -3.37
N LEU A 101 2.15 -9.29 -2.25
CA LEU A 101 2.76 -9.49 -0.95
C LEU A 101 1.79 -10.29 -0.06
N PRO A 102 2.09 -11.57 0.21
CA PRO A 102 1.37 -12.33 1.23
C PRO A 102 1.55 -11.69 2.61
N VAL A 103 0.46 -11.64 3.36
CA VAL A 103 0.45 -11.00 4.69
C VAL A 103 0.92 -11.99 5.77
N ALA A 104 2.02 -11.64 6.43
CA ALA A 104 2.66 -12.33 7.54
C ALA A 104 2.28 -11.72 8.90
N THR A 105 0.99 -11.73 9.24
CA THR A 105 0.40 -10.97 10.37
C THR A 105 1.14 -11.10 11.71
N LYS A 106 1.71 -12.26 12.02
CA LYS A 106 2.44 -12.52 13.28
C LYS A 106 3.80 -13.15 13.00
N ALA A 107 4.57 -12.54 12.09
CA ALA A 107 5.83 -13.09 11.57
C ALA A 107 5.65 -14.50 10.95
N THR A 108 4.49 -14.74 10.34
CA THR A 108 4.20 -15.99 9.62
C THR A 108 3.08 -15.77 8.62
N VAL A 109 3.29 -16.22 7.38
CA VAL A 109 2.20 -16.42 6.43
C VAL A 109 1.45 -17.67 6.88
N LYS A 110 0.20 -17.49 7.31
CA LYS A 110 -0.55 -18.55 7.97
C LYS A 110 -0.51 -19.86 7.17
N SER A 111 -0.06 -20.93 7.84
CA SER A 111 0.04 -22.32 7.36
C SER A 111 1.14 -22.65 6.34
N ILE A 112 1.99 -21.69 5.96
CA ILE A 112 3.02 -21.88 4.93
C ILE A 112 4.39 -21.53 5.50
N SER A 113 5.40 -22.38 5.26
CA SER A 113 6.76 -22.13 5.74
C SER A 113 7.53 -21.18 4.80
N PRO A 114 8.63 -20.56 5.26
CA PRO A 114 9.49 -19.74 4.41
C PRO A 114 9.96 -20.47 3.13
N GLU A 115 10.34 -21.74 3.24
CA GLU A 115 10.83 -22.55 2.12
C GLU A 115 9.74 -22.72 1.05
N GLU A 116 8.51 -23.03 1.47
CA GLU A 116 7.38 -23.13 0.54
C GLU A 116 7.03 -21.79 -0.11
N LEU A 117 7.17 -20.67 0.61
CA LEU A 117 6.97 -19.35 0.02
C LEU A 117 8.01 -19.09 -1.08
N GLU A 118 9.25 -19.54 -0.90
CA GLU A 118 10.28 -19.47 -1.93
C GLU A 118 9.95 -20.36 -3.13
N GLU A 119 9.53 -21.60 -2.91
CA GLU A 119 9.08 -22.54 -3.96
C GLU A 119 7.90 -21.99 -4.76
N ILE A 120 6.97 -21.30 -4.08
CA ILE A 120 5.83 -20.62 -4.69
C ILE A 120 6.26 -19.43 -5.58
N GLY A 121 7.48 -18.92 -5.40
CA GLY A 121 7.99 -17.74 -6.09
C GLY A 121 7.58 -16.43 -5.42
N VAL A 122 7.24 -16.45 -4.13
CA VAL A 122 7.05 -15.21 -3.37
C VAL A 122 8.38 -14.48 -3.26
N GLN A 123 8.36 -13.19 -3.59
CA GLN A 123 9.54 -12.32 -3.60
C GLN A 123 9.60 -11.41 -2.38
N VAL A 124 8.45 -11.05 -1.81
CA VAL A 124 8.35 -10.08 -0.71
C VAL A 124 7.10 -10.37 0.12
N LEU A 125 7.18 -10.13 1.42
CA LEU A 125 6.07 -10.27 2.38
C LEU A 125 5.68 -8.90 2.94
N ILE A 126 4.49 -8.80 3.51
CA ILE A 126 4.14 -7.69 4.41
C ILE A 126 3.79 -8.21 5.80
N ALA A 127 4.40 -7.67 6.84
CA ALA A 127 4.13 -7.98 8.23
C ALA A 127 3.33 -6.85 8.90
N ASN A 128 2.69 -7.16 10.02
CA ASN A 128 1.82 -6.21 10.70
C ASN A 128 2.45 -5.70 12.00
N THR A 129 2.75 -4.41 12.06
CA THR A 129 3.44 -3.78 13.19
C THR A 129 2.63 -3.86 14.47
N TYR A 130 1.31 -3.63 14.39
CA TYR A 130 0.41 -3.71 15.54
C TYR A 130 0.47 -5.08 16.24
N HIS A 131 0.40 -6.16 15.46
CA HIS A 131 0.41 -7.50 16.02
C HIS A 131 1.77 -7.89 16.60
N LEU A 132 2.85 -7.52 15.91
CA LEU A 132 4.22 -7.85 16.33
C LEU A 132 4.63 -7.08 17.57
N HIS A 133 4.26 -5.81 17.70
CA HIS A 133 4.47 -5.01 18.90
C HIS A 133 3.79 -5.63 20.12
N LEU A 134 2.55 -6.09 19.96
CA LEU A 134 1.81 -6.71 21.06
C LEU A 134 2.31 -8.10 21.41
N LYS A 135 2.67 -8.90 20.40
CA LYS A 135 3.20 -10.25 20.58
C LYS A 135 3.97 -10.69 19.33
N PRO A 136 5.29 -10.95 19.44
CA PRO A 136 6.05 -11.17 20.67
C PRO A 136 6.61 -9.91 21.36
N GLY A 137 6.49 -8.73 20.75
CA GLY A 137 7.22 -7.52 21.11
C GLY A 137 8.48 -7.37 20.27
N GLU A 138 8.77 -6.13 19.86
CA GLU A 138 9.88 -5.79 18.97
C GLU A 138 11.25 -6.14 19.57
N GLU A 139 11.45 -6.01 20.88
CA GLU A 139 12.72 -6.33 21.54
C GLU A 139 13.12 -7.81 21.39
N LEU A 140 12.14 -8.71 21.45
CA LEU A 140 12.38 -10.13 21.23
C LEU A 140 12.79 -10.38 19.78
N VAL A 141 12.16 -9.70 18.82
CA VAL A 141 12.48 -9.80 17.39
C VAL A 141 13.88 -9.26 17.11
N VAL A 142 14.26 -8.13 17.73
CA VAL A 142 15.63 -7.58 17.66
C VAL A 142 16.66 -8.60 18.14
N GLY A 143 16.38 -9.32 19.23
CA GLY A 143 17.26 -10.38 19.75
C GLY A 143 17.53 -11.54 18.77
N HIS A 144 16.70 -11.68 17.73
CA HIS A 144 16.89 -12.67 16.64
C HIS A 144 17.50 -12.07 15.37
N GLY A 145 17.98 -10.82 15.42
CA GLY A 145 18.51 -10.12 14.25
C GLY A 145 17.43 -9.52 13.35
N GLY A 146 16.28 -9.13 13.92
CA GLY A 146 15.16 -8.55 13.18
C GLY A 146 14.19 -9.61 12.66
N LEU A 147 13.18 -9.17 11.90
CA LEU A 147 12.09 -10.03 11.42
C LEU A 147 12.60 -11.18 10.56
N HIS A 148 13.55 -10.93 9.67
CA HIS A 148 14.13 -11.93 8.78
C HIS A 148 14.70 -13.12 9.56
N GLY A 149 15.52 -12.83 10.58
CA GLY A 149 16.09 -13.86 11.45
C GLY A 149 15.03 -14.54 12.33
N PHE A 150 14.09 -13.77 12.87
CA PHE A 150 13.02 -14.30 13.73
C PHE A 150 12.09 -15.29 13.01
N MET A 151 11.73 -15.02 11.75
CA MET A 151 10.82 -15.87 10.98
C MET A 151 11.48 -16.79 9.95
N GLY A 152 12.81 -16.73 9.83
CA GLY A 152 13.57 -17.51 8.85
C GLY A 152 13.35 -17.09 7.39
N TRP A 153 12.87 -15.87 7.13
CA TRP A 153 12.62 -15.37 5.77
C TRP A 153 13.78 -14.50 5.30
N LYS A 154 14.45 -14.91 4.22
CA LYS A 154 15.70 -14.29 3.75
C LYS A 154 15.53 -13.26 2.64
N LYS A 155 14.29 -13.02 2.21
CA LYS A 155 13.94 -12.08 1.13
C LYS A 155 13.28 -10.82 1.70
N PRO A 156 12.95 -9.81 0.87
CA PRO A 156 12.40 -8.58 1.38
C PRO A 156 11.12 -8.71 2.23
N ILE A 157 10.98 -7.83 3.21
CA ILE A 157 9.80 -7.68 4.07
C ILE A 157 9.39 -6.20 4.05
N ALA A 158 8.09 -5.95 3.91
CA ALA A 158 7.46 -4.69 4.25
C ALA A 158 6.77 -4.78 5.62
N THR A 159 6.62 -3.67 6.35
CA THR A 159 5.73 -3.58 7.52
C THR A 159 4.70 -2.49 7.32
N ASP A 160 3.44 -2.79 7.61
CA ASP A 160 2.43 -1.74 7.75
C ASP A 160 2.67 -0.90 9.02
N SER A 161 2.05 0.28 9.10
CA SER A 161 2.24 1.20 10.22
C SER A 161 1.40 0.88 11.47
N GLY A 162 0.44 -0.03 11.34
CA GLY A 162 -0.60 -0.30 12.34
C GLY A 162 -1.80 0.67 12.31
N GLY A 163 -1.81 1.68 11.42
CA GLY A 163 -2.92 2.64 11.30
C GLY A 163 -4.27 1.99 10.98
N PHE A 164 -4.25 0.92 10.16
CA PHE A 164 -5.46 0.16 9.82
C PHE A 164 -6.14 -0.50 11.03
N GLN A 165 -5.39 -0.90 12.05
CA GLN A 165 -5.94 -1.52 13.26
C GLN A 165 -6.74 -0.52 14.10
N ALA A 166 -6.41 0.76 14.05
CA ALA A 166 -7.22 1.84 14.64
C ALA A 166 -8.63 1.86 14.06
N PHE A 167 -8.75 1.69 12.73
CA PHE A 167 -10.03 1.62 12.05
C PHE A 167 -10.79 0.34 12.43
N SER A 168 -10.17 -0.83 12.25
CA SER A 168 -10.86 -2.12 12.40
C SER A 168 -11.26 -2.45 13.85
N LEU A 169 -10.53 -1.96 14.85
CA LEU A 169 -10.85 -2.13 16.28
C LEU A 169 -11.58 -0.91 16.90
N GLY A 170 -11.74 0.16 16.11
CA GLY A 170 -12.37 1.42 16.49
C GLY A 170 -13.68 1.67 15.75
N LEU A 171 -13.67 2.61 14.80
CA LEU A 171 -14.87 3.06 14.08
C LEU A 171 -15.47 1.98 13.17
N GLY A 172 -14.66 1.17 12.49
CA GLY A 172 -15.14 0.05 11.67
C GLY A 172 -15.89 -1.00 12.51
N ALA A 173 -15.37 -1.34 13.70
CA ALA A 173 -16.07 -2.21 14.64
C ALA A 173 -17.40 -1.61 15.15
N LYS A 174 -17.47 -0.29 15.35
CA LYS A 174 -18.71 0.41 15.77
C LYS A 174 -19.77 0.40 14.67
N LEU A 175 -19.36 0.65 13.43
CA LEU A 175 -20.25 0.76 12.27
C LEU A 175 -20.60 -0.60 11.66
N GLY A 176 -19.95 -1.69 12.08
CA GLY A 176 -20.10 -3.01 11.44
C GLY A 176 -19.48 -3.04 10.04
N GLU A 177 -18.51 -2.17 9.79
CA GLU A 177 -17.87 -2.02 8.49
C GLU A 177 -16.50 -2.70 8.49
N GLY A 178 -16.27 -3.56 7.50
CA GLY A 178 -14.95 -4.09 7.16
C GLY A 178 -14.49 -3.53 5.82
N LYS A 179 -13.18 -3.38 5.62
CA LYS A 179 -12.63 -2.80 4.39
C LYS A 179 -12.63 -3.73 3.19
N PHE A 180 -12.86 -5.02 3.41
CA PHE A 180 -12.91 -6.01 2.35
C PHE A 180 -14.36 -6.34 2.05
N GLU A 181 -14.73 -6.44 0.76
CA GLU A 181 -16.06 -6.91 0.30
C GLU A 181 -16.46 -8.26 0.94
N TYR A 182 -15.46 -9.03 1.39
CA TYR A 182 -15.66 -10.29 2.10
C TYR A 182 -16.09 -10.13 3.57
N ASP A 183 -15.71 -9.05 4.25
CA ASP A 183 -16.07 -8.82 5.64
C ASP A 183 -17.56 -8.47 5.80
N SER A 184 -18.18 -7.82 4.81
CA SER A 184 -19.62 -7.55 4.80
C SER A 184 -20.46 -8.83 4.62
N ALA A 185 -20.01 -9.77 3.78
CA ALA A 185 -20.70 -11.04 3.51
C ALA A 185 -20.63 -12.08 4.65
N LEU A 186 -19.60 -12.01 5.52
CA LEU A 186 -19.53 -12.82 6.74
C LEU A 186 -20.40 -12.25 7.87
N GLN A 187 -20.51 -10.92 7.95
CA GLN A 187 -21.31 -10.25 8.95
C GLN A 187 -22.81 -10.43 8.69
N SER A 188 -23.24 -10.50 7.44
CA SER A 188 -24.66 -10.78 7.10
C SER A 188 -25.15 -12.16 7.56
N ARG A 189 -24.24 -13.11 7.88
CA ARG A 189 -24.58 -14.45 8.37
C ARG A 189 -24.59 -14.59 9.90
N LYS A 190 -24.10 -13.59 10.64
CA LYS A 190 -24.21 -13.56 12.11
C LYS A 190 -25.20 -12.47 12.50
N ASN A 191 -26.46 -12.85 12.67
CA ASN A 191 -27.46 -12.09 13.42
C ASN A 191 -27.04 -11.97 14.90
N SER A 192 -26.02 -11.17 15.17
CA SER A 192 -25.66 -10.73 16.51
C SER A 192 -25.32 -9.26 16.44
N LYS A 193 -26.37 -8.42 16.53
CA LYS A 193 -26.29 -6.99 16.87
C LYS A 193 -25.73 -6.81 18.28
N LYS A 194 -24.50 -7.25 18.53
CA LYS A 194 -23.75 -6.84 19.72
C LYS A 194 -22.77 -5.80 19.22
N LEU A 195 -23.11 -4.51 19.37
CA LEU A 195 -22.17 -3.41 19.09
C LEU A 195 -20.86 -3.73 19.81
N LEU A 196 -19.81 -4.00 19.06
CA LEU A 196 -18.48 -4.22 19.63
C LEU A 196 -18.04 -2.90 20.27
N LYS A 197 -17.69 -2.96 21.56
CA LYS A 197 -17.21 -1.80 22.32
C LYS A 197 -15.92 -1.29 21.67
N ARG A 198 -15.86 0.01 21.34
CA ARG A 198 -14.65 0.63 20.77
C ARG A 198 -13.45 0.31 21.65
N SER A 199 -12.41 -0.27 21.06
CA SER A 199 -11.15 -0.57 21.74
C SER A 199 -9.98 0.26 21.22
N ALA A 200 -10.22 1.11 20.19
CA ALA A 200 -9.27 2.07 19.65
C ALA A 200 -9.90 3.47 19.46
N PHE A 201 -9.10 4.51 19.71
CA PHE A 201 -9.46 5.93 19.62
C PHE A 201 -8.34 6.71 18.93
N ILE A 202 -8.71 7.56 17.99
CA ILE A 202 -7.79 8.45 17.29
C ILE A 202 -7.74 9.77 18.06
N THR A 203 -6.54 10.23 18.37
CA THR A 203 -6.26 11.54 18.96
C THR A 203 -5.33 12.32 18.02
N GLY A 204 -5.15 13.62 18.26
CA GLY A 204 -4.19 14.41 17.47
C GLY A 204 -2.71 14.01 17.66
N GLU A 205 -2.44 13.19 18.67
CA GLU A 205 -1.12 12.64 19.04
C GLU A 205 -0.87 11.28 18.36
N GLY A 206 -1.89 10.44 18.25
CA GLY A 206 -1.75 9.08 17.72
C GLY A 206 -3.00 8.24 17.91
N ILE A 207 -2.83 6.92 17.89
CA ILE A 207 -3.90 5.94 18.06
C ILE A 207 -3.76 5.29 19.43
N ARG A 208 -4.74 5.51 20.32
CA ARG A 208 -4.83 4.82 21.61
C ARG A 208 -5.67 3.56 21.47
N PHE A 209 -5.19 2.44 21.99
CA PHE A 209 -5.97 1.20 21.98
C PHE A 209 -5.67 0.30 23.17
N LYS A 210 -6.57 -0.65 23.44
CA LYS A 210 -6.35 -1.72 24.41
C LYS A 210 -5.88 -2.98 23.71
N SER A 211 -4.80 -3.56 24.22
CA SER A 211 -4.32 -4.88 23.80
C SER A 211 -5.42 -5.93 24.03
N PRO A 212 -5.80 -6.72 23.01
CA PRO A 212 -6.76 -7.81 23.18
C PRO A 212 -6.18 -9.00 23.96
N TYR A 213 -4.87 -9.01 24.27
CA TYR A 213 -4.20 -10.12 24.95
C TYR A 213 -4.17 -9.94 26.46
N ASP A 214 -3.87 -8.73 26.95
CA ASP A 214 -3.66 -8.44 28.37
C ASP A 214 -4.42 -7.18 28.84
N GLY A 215 -5.16 -6.51 27.94
CA GLY A 215 -5.97 -5.35 28.27
C GLY A 215 -5.20 -4.05 28.51
N LYS A 216 -3.87 -4.05 28.41
CA LYS A 216 -3.03 -2.86 28.59
C LYS A 216 -3.34 -1.81 27.53
N GLU A 217 -3.20 -0.55 27.92
CA GLU A 217 -3.35 0.59 27.02
C GLU A 217 -2.03 0.87 26.29
N HIS A 218 -2.11 1.06 24.98
CA HIS A 218 -1.00 1.41 24.12
C HIS A 218 -1.35 2.69 23.34
N LEU A 219 -0.33 3.46 22.97
CA LEU A 219 -0.43 4.63 22.11
C LEU A 219 0.55 4.47 20.95
N PHE A 220 0.02 4.43 19.73
CA PHE A 220 0.81 4.47 18.50
C PHE A 220 0.84 5.90 17.98
N THR A 221 1.95 6.60 18.23
CA THR A 221 2.28 7.86 17.56
C THR A 221 3.07 7.57 16.28
N PRO A 222 3.22 8.55 15.36
CA PRO A 222 4.10 8.41 14.20
C PRO A 222 5.53 7.98 14.59
N GLU A 223 6.09 8.62 15.62
CA GLU A 223 7.44 8.34 16.13
C GLU A 223 7.53 6.91 16.67
N LYS A 224 6.53 6.46 17.45
CA LYS A 224 6.53 5.11 18.00
C LYS A 224 6.34 4.04 16.91
N SER A 225 5.50 4.31 15.91
CA SER A 225 5.31 3.41 14.77
C SER A 225 6.60 3.22 13.98
N ILE A 226 7.33 4.32 13.70
CA ILE A 226 8.63 4.25 13.04
C ILE A 226 9.66 3.52 13.90
N GLU A 227 9.78 3.86 15.18
CA GLU A 227 10.71 3.17 16.11
C GLU A 227 10.50 1.65 16.12
N ILE A 228 9.24 1.19 16.18
CA ILE A 228 8.92 -0.24 16.16
C ILE A 228 9.31 -0.85 14.81
N GLN A 229 8.93 -0.23 13.69
CA GLN A 229 9.24 -0.75 12.36
C GLN A 229 10.76 -0.81 12.09
N GLU A 230 11.52 0.15 12.61
CA GLU A 230 12.98 0.15 12.55
C GLU A 230 13.58 -1.01 13.35
N LYS A 231 13.08 -1.23 14.57
CA LYS A 231 13.47 -2.40 15.40
C LYS A 231 13.10 -3.74 14.75
N LEU A 232 11.97 -3.80 14.07
CA LEU A 232 11.55 -4.99 13.33
C LEU A 232 12.46 -5.27 12.12
N GLY A 233 13.18 -4.27 11.61
CA GLY A 233 14.20 -4.44 10.56
C GLY A 233 13.65 -4.81 9.19
N ALA A 234 12.42 -4.38 8.85
CA ALA A 234 11.83 -4.60 7.53
C ALA A 234 12.52 -3.76 6.43
N ASP A 235 12.56 -4.22 5.18
CA ASP A 235 13.16 -3.47 4.07
C ASP A 235 12.35 -2.23 3.68
N ILE A 236 11.01 -2.32 3.79
CA ILE A 236 10.07 -1.23 3.52
C ILE A 236 9.21 -1.01 4.76
N ILE A 237 9.07 0.24 5.19
CA ILE A 237 8.23 0.65 6.30
C ILE A 237 7.21 1.69 5.81
N LEU A 238 6.05 1.76 6.46
CA LEU A 238 4.98 2.67 6.06
C LEU A 238 4.77 3.75 7.13
N ALA A 239 4.56 4.98 6.68
CA ALA A 239 4.19 6.08 7.56
C ALA A 239 2.85 5.79 8.26
N LEU A 240 2.68 6.30 9.49
CA LEU A 240 1.42 6.17 10.20
C LEU A 240 0.33 7.03 9.53
N ASP A 241 -0.84 6.43 9.30
CA ASP A 241 -2.00 7.09 8.72
C ASP A 241 -3.25 6.88 9.57
N GLU A 242 -4.25 7.76 9.40
CA GLU A 242 -5.61 7.47 9.83
C GLU A 242 -6.43 7.16 8.59
N CYS A 243 -7.04 5.97 8.59
CA CYS A 243 -7.78 5.50 7.45
C CYS A 243 -9.29 5.57 7.70
N SER A 244 -9.90 6.57 7.06
CA SER A 244 -11.32 6.88 7.13
C SER A 244 -12.21 5.68 6.79
N PRO A 245 -13.35 5.51 7.48
CA PRO A 245 -14.41 4.61 7.03
C PRO A 245 -14.91 4.99 5.62
N PRO A 246 -15.28 4.01 4.76
CA PRO A 246 -15.86 4.30 3.46
C PRO A 246 -17.18 5.08 3.54
N SER A 247 -17.95 4.93 4.62
CA SER A 247 -19.19 5.70 4.85
C SER A 247 -18.96 7.10 5.43
N ALA A 248 -17.72 7.51 5.69
CA ALA A 248 -17.44 8.79 6.32
C ALA A 248 -17.80 9.97 5.39
N GLY A 249 -18.41 11.00 5.99
CA GLY A 249 -18.70 12.25 5.28
C GLY A 249 -17.43 13.02 4.91
N TYR A 250 -17.61 14.00 4.01
CA TYR A 250 -16.52 14.83 3.49
C TYR A 250 -15.70 15.50 4.60
N GLU A 251 -16.34 16.17 5.56
CA GLU A 251 -15.64 16.91 6.64
C GLU A 251 -14.78 15.98 7.52
N TYR A 252 -15.30 14.81 7.90
CA TYR A 252 -14.50 13.83 8.63
C TYR A 252 -13.29 13.39 7.81
N THR A 253 -13.51 13.07 6.54
CA THR A 253 -12.47 12.58 5.63
C THR A 253 -11.38 13.62 5.40
N LYS A 254 -11.76 14.90 5.32
CA LYS A 254 -10.84 16.03 5.22
C LYS A 254 -9.96 16.16 6.46
N GLU A 255 -10.53 16.06 7.66
CA GLU A 255 -9.77 16.11 8.91
C GLU A 255 -8.87 14.87 9.10
N SER A 256 -9.37 13.69 8.72
CA SER A 256 -8.58 12.45 8.65
C SER A 256 -7.36 12.58 7.73
N MET A 257 -7.56 13.13 6.53
CA MET A 257 -6.49 13.38 5.56
C MET A 257 -5.46 14.36 6.11
N LYS A 258 -5.89 15.49 6.70
CA LYS A 258 -4.98 16.45 7.35
C LYS A 258 -4.17 15.81 8.48
N LEU A 259 -4.78 14.94 9.27
CA LEU A 259 -4.09 14.21 10.32
C LEU A 259 -3.04 13.25 9.73
N THR A 260 -3.38 12.55 8.65
CA THR A 260 -2.44 11.70 7.89
C THR A 260 -1.26 12.53 7.36
N HIS A 261 -1.50 13.73 6.83
CA HIS A 261 -0.43 14.64 6.36
C HIS A 261 0.50 15.07 7.49
N LYS A 262 -0.06 15.43 8.65
CA LYS A 262 0.71 15.77 9.86
C LYS A 262 1.58 14.58 10.29
N TRP A 263 0.99 13.38 10.36
CA TRP A 263 1.69 12.16 10.76
C TRP A 263 2.73 11.70 9.75
N ALA A 264 2.53 11.95 8.45
CA ALA A 264 3.53 11.69 7.41
C ALA A 264 4.81 12.52 7.65
N VAL A 265 4.66 13.82 7.94
CA VAL A 265 5.81 14.70 8.26
C VAL A 265 6.51 14.26 9.55
N GLN A 266 5.75 13.86 10.57
CA GLN A 266 6.33 13.35 11.83
C GLN A 266 7.06 12.02 11.61
N SER A 267 6.51 11.13 10.79
CA SER A 267 7.13 9.85 10.45
C SER A 267 8.47 10.05 9.74
N LEU A 268 8.54 10.97 8.77
CA LEU A 268 9.80 11.33 8.10
C LEU A 268 10.85 11.86 9.06
N LYS A 269 10.46 12.72 10.02
CA LYS A 269 11.38 13.25 11.03
C LYS A 269 11.87 12.19 12.01
N ALA A 270 11.04 11.19 12.31
CA ALA A 270 11.37 10.11 13.21
C ALA A 270 12.21 9.00 12.57
N HIS A 271 12.26 8.95 11.23
CA HIS A 271 12.98 7.94 10.48
C HIS A 271 14.49 8.21 10.54
N THR A 272 15.25 7.22 11.02
CA THR A 272 16.69 7.32 11.27
C THR A 272 17.52 6.24 10.58
N THR A 273 16.87 5.24 9.98
CA THR A 273 17.53 4.10 9.33
C THR A 273 17.53 4.22 7.81
N SER A 274 18.21 3.28 7.14
CA SER A 274 18.26 3.16 5.68
C SER A 274 17.11 2.33 5.09
N GLN A 275 16.12 1.96 5.91
CA GLN A 275 14.92 1.25 5.46
C GLN A 275 14.11 2.19 4.54
N ALA A 276 13.40 1.64 3.56
CA ALA A 276 12.62 2.50 2.66
C ALA A 276 11.34 2.96 3.37
N LEU A 277 11.05 4.26 3.37
CA LEU A 277 9.83 4.78 3.98
C LEU A 277 8.81 5.21 2.91
N TYR A 278 7.61 4.64 2.98
CA TYR A 278 6.51 4.96 2.07
C TYR A 278 5.49 5.89 2.73
N GLY A 279 5.12 6.95 2.01
CA GLY A 279 4.02 7.84 2.39
C GLY A 279 2.67 7.28 1.95
N ILE A 280 1.61 7.52 2.72
CA ILE A 280 0.27 6.99 2.44
C ILE A 280 -0.68 8.10 2.00
N ILE A 281 -1.27 7.96 0.81
CA ILE A 281 -2.34 8.82 0.31
C ILE A 281 -3.67 8.34 0.86
N GLN A 282 -4.35 9.21 1.63
CA GLN A 282 -5.74 9.10 2.05
C GLN A 282 -6.63 10.13 1.34
N GLY A 283 -7.93 10.18 1.64
CA GLY A 283 -8.88 11.14 1.07
C GLY A 283 -10.28 10.58 0.75
N GLY A 284 -10.56 9.31 1.08
CA GLY A 284 -11.85 8.67 0.81
C GLY A 284 -12.18 8.65 -0.68
N LEU A 285 -13.47 8.73 -1.02
CA LEU A 285 -13.99 8.83 -2.39
C LEU A 285 -14.30 10.30 -2.77
N PHE A 286 -13.42 11.22 -2.40
CA PHE A 286 -13.54 12.64 -2.73
C PHE A 286 -12.33 13.06 -3.56
N GLU A 287 -12.59 13.48 -4.80
CA GLU A 287 -11.57 13.76 -5.82
C GLU A 287 -10.59 14.85 -5.36
N ASP A 288 -11.11 15.95 -4.85
CA ASP A 288 -10.34 17.10 -4.37
C ASP A 288 -9.42 16.71 -3.20
N LEU A 289 -9.93 15.96 -2.22
CA LEU A 289 -9.13 15.47 -1.10
C LEU A 289 -8.05 14.49 -1.56
N ARG A 290 -8.38 13.59 -2.49
CA ARG A 290 -7.41 12.63 -3.05
C ARG A 290 -6.29 13.33 -3.80
N LYS A 291 -6.62 14.33 -4.62
CA LYS A 291 -5.62 15.13 -5.36
C LYS A 291 -4.75 15.95 -4.41
N GLN A 292 -5.35 16.65 -3.46
CA GLN A 292 -4.61 17.39 -2.43
C GLN A 292 -3.64 16.48 -1.68
N SER A 293 -4.09 15.28 -1.33
CA SER A 293 -3.27 14.30 -0.62
C SER A 293 -2.15 13.73 -1.48
N ALA A 294 -2.43 13.44 -2.75
CA ALA A 294 -1.43 12.97 -3.71
C ALA A 294 -0.32 14.00 -3.93
N GLU A 295 -0.67 15.27 -4.12
CA GLU A 295 0.29 16.37 -4.26
C GLU A 295 1.15 16.53 -3.01
N PHE A 296 0.52 16.56 -1.83
CA PHE A 296 1.23 16.73 -0.56
C PHE A 296 2.21 15.58 -0.29
N ILE A 297 1.76 14.33 -0.40
CA ILE A 297 2.61 13.15 -0.13
C ILE A 297 3.71 13.02 -1.18
N SER A 298 3.43 13.33 -2.45
CA SER A 298 4.43 13.27 -3.52
C SER A 298 5.52 14.33 -3.40
N PHE A 299 5.20 15.49 -2.80
CA PHE A 299 6.16 16.55 -2.52
C PHE A 299 7.15 16.19 -1.40
N LEU A 300 6.76 15.29 -0.49
CA LEU A 300 7.61 14.84 0.61
C LEU A 300 8.67 13.83 0.14
N ASP A 301 9.76 13.74 0.91
CA ASP A 301 10.92 12.91 0.61
C ASP A 301 10.72 11.43 1.01
N PHE A 302 9.65 10.81 0.51
CA PHE A 302 9.39 9.37 0.66
C PHE A 302 10.04 8.56 -0.46
N ASP A 303 10.48 7.35 -0.17
CA ASP A 303 11.08 6.44 -1.16
C ASP A 303 10.05 5.80 -2.09
N GLY A 304 8.80 5.71 -1.64
CA GLY A 304 7.69 5.16 -2.37
C GLY A 304 6.35 5.71 -1.89
N ILE A 305 5.29 5.40 -2.64
CA ILE A 305 3.96 5.92 -2.38
C ILE A 305 2.98 4.76 -2.23
N ALA A 306 2.31 4.71 -1.10
CA ALA A 306 1.19 3.83 -0.86
C ALA A 306 -0.14 4.57 -1.03
N ILE A 307 -1.15 3.87 -1.53
CA ILE A 307 -2.51 4.37 -1.66
C ILE A 307 -3.38 3.58 -0.70
N GLY A 308 -3.86 4.26 0.35
CA GLY A 308 -4.76 3.71 1.35
C GLY A 308 -6.20 4.10 1.08
N GLY A 309 -7.13 3.44 1.78
CA GLY A 309 -8.57 3.69 1.68
C GLY A 309 -9.36 2.42 1.40
N SER A 310 -10.59 2.35 1.91
CA SER A 310 -11.53 1.28 1.58
C SER A 310 -12.28 1.65 0.32
N PHE A 311 -12.29 0.78 -0.68
CA PHE A 311 -12.99 1.04 -1.91
C PHE A 311 -13.74 -0.22 -2.37
N GLY A 312 -14.97 -0.05 -2.83
CA GLY A 312 -15.56 -0.97 -3.80
C GLY A 312 -14.76 -0.97 -5.11
N LYS A 313 -14.97 -1.97 -5.97
CA LYS A 313 -14.21 -2.14 -7.23
C LYS A 313 -14.23 -0.88 -8.12
N ASP A 314 -15.41 -0.28 -8.29
CA ASP A 314 -15.58 0.91 -9.15
C ASP A 314 -14.98 2.16 -8.50
N GLU A 315 -15.10 2.27 -7.19
CA GLU A 315 -14.57 3.37 -6.38
C GLU A 315 -13.03 3.38 -6.37
N MET A 316 -12.41 2.20 -6.35
CA MET A 316 -10.96 2.04 -6.39
C MET A 316 -10.40 2.56 -7.71
N SER A 317 -11.01 2.13 -8.81
CA SER A 317 -10.59 2.50 -10.16
C SER A 317 -10.67 4.02 -10.35
N LEU A 318 -11.78 4.63 -9.91
CA LEU A 318 -11.98 6.07 -9.95
C LEU A 318 -10.94 6.82 -9.09
N SER A 319 -10.68 6.35 -7.87
CA SER A 319 -9.66 6.98 -7.02
C SER A 319 -8.26 6.91 -7.63
N LEU A 320 -7.92 5.80 -8.30
CA LEU A 320 -6.63 5.66 -8.97
C LEU A 320 -6.54 6.62 -10.17
N ASP A 321 -7.61 6.77 -10.95
CA ASP A 321 -7.65 7.69 -12.09
C ASP A 321 -7.39 9.16 -11.67
N TRP A 322 -7.82 9.56 -10.46
CA TRP A 322 -7.56 10.89 -9.92
C TRP A 322 -6.13 11.11 -9.45
N VAL A 323 -5.51 10.11 -8.81
CA VAL A 323 -4.20 10.29 -8.14
C VAL A 323 -3.03 9.94 -9.04
N MET A 324 -3.15 8.95 -9.94
CA MET A 324 -2.04 8.47 -10.76
C MET A 324 -1.32 9.57 -11.57
N PRO A 325 -2.02 10.55 -12.19
CA PRO A 325 -1.36 11.63 -12.92
C PRO A 325 -0.50 12.56 -12.06
N LEU A 326 -0.70 12.56 -10.74
CA LEU A 326 -0.02 13.44 -9.79
C LEU A 326 1.18 12.77 -9.12
N LEU A 327 1.37 11.46 -9.31
CA LEU A 327 2.42 10.72 -8.65
C LEU A 327 3.73 10.73 -9.45
N PRO A 328 4.90 10.85 -8.79
CA PRO A 328 6.19 10.68 -9.44
C PRO A 328 6.29 9.31 -10.13
N GLU A 329 6.82 9.31 -11.34
CA GLU A 329 7.00 8.09 -12.14
C GLU A 329 8.18 7.24 -11.62
N ASN A 330 9.20 7.91 -11.07
CA ASN A 330 10.43 7.29 -10.57
C ASN A 330 10.31 6.69 -9.16
N LYS A 331 9.10 6.62 -8.59
CA LYS A 331 8.85 5.98 -7.29
C LYS A 331 7.94 4.75 -7.45
N PRO A 332 8.18 3.69 -6.66
CA PRO A 332 7.30 2.54 -6.58
C PRO A 332 5.94 2.91 -5.95
N ARG A 333 4.89 2.25 -6.42
CA ARG A 333 3.50 2.50 -6.02
C ARG A 333 2.88 1.23 -5.42
N HIS A 334 2.40 1.33 -4.19
CA HIS A 334 1.81 0.23 -3.43
C HIS A 334 0.31 0.45 -3.19
N LEU A 335 -0.52 -0.55 -3.50
CA LEU A 335 -1.96 -0.48 -3.26
C LEU A 335 -2.31 -1.34 -2.05
N LEU A 336 -2.75 -0.67 -0.97
CA LEU A 336 -2.98 -1.32 0.31
C LEU A 336 -4.28 -2.15 0.31
N GLY A 337 -4.18 -3.42 0.70
CA GLY A 337 -5.34 -4.26 0.97
C GLY A 337 -6.12 -4.72 -0.26
N VAL A 338 -5.50 -4.83 -1.43
CA VAL A 338 -6.15 -5.29 -2.67
C VAL A 338 -5.70 -6.69 -3.05
N GLY A 339 -6.67 -7.59 -3.26
CA GLY A 339 -6.41 -8.99 -3.64
C GLY A 339 -7.48 -9.64 -4.50
N GLY A 340 -8.41 -8.85 -5.06
CA GLY A 340 -9.31 -9.33 -6.11
C GLY A 340 -8.55 -9.45 -7.43
N VAL A 341 -8.77 -10.53 -8.19
CA VAL A 341 -8.11 -10.75 -9.49
C VAL A 341 -8.41 -9.60 -10.46
N SER A 342 -9.68 -9.20 -10.56
CA SER A 342 -10.08 -8.07 -11.40
C SER A 342 -9.46 -6.76 -10.93
N ASP A 343 -9.44 -6.53 -9.61
CA ASP A 343 -8.94 -5.30 -9.01
C ASP A 343 -7.44 -5.13 -9.26
N ILE A 344 -6.68 -6.24 -9.19
CA ILE A 344 -5.28 -6.29 -9.58
C ILE A 344 -5.10 -5.85 -11.04
N PHE A 345 -5.86 -6.41 -11.97
CA PHE A 345 -5.74 -6.03 -13.39
C PHE A 345 -6.07 -4.55 -13.62
N GLU A 346 -7.16 -4.06 -13.03
CA GLU A 346 -7.57 -2.65 -13.14
C GLU A 346 -6.53 -1.69 -12.55
N SER A 347 -5.90 -2.10 -11.45
CA SER A 347 -4.90 -1.29 -10.77
C SER A 347 -3.55 -1.30 -11.50
N VAL A 348 -3.14 -2.45 -12.03
CA VAL A 348 -1.93 -2.55 -12.87
C VAL A 348 -2.09 -1.72 -14.13
N LYS A 349 -3.25 -1.75 -14.79
CA LYS A 349 -3.56 -0.91 -15.96
C LYS A 349 -3.39 0.58 -15.67
N ARG A 350 -3.53 1.00 -14.41
CA ARG A 350 -3.36 2.37 -13.94
C ARG A 350 -1.96 2.68 -13.39
N GLY A 351 -1.08 1.68 -13.33
CA GLY A 351 0.33 1.85 -13.00
C GLY A 351 0.73 1.48 -11.58
N MET A 352 -0.09 0.70 -10.85
CA MET A 352 0.30 0.14 -9.56
C MET A 352 1.35 -0.96 -9.70
N ASP A 353 2.35 -0.96 -8.81
CA ASP A 353 3.47 -1.92 -8.84
C ASP A 353 3.30 -3.06 -7.84
N THR A 354 2.70 -2.80 -6.68
CA THR A 354 2.65 -3.81 -5.62
C THR A 354 1.31 -3.80 -4.90
N PHE A 355 0.93 -4.96 -4.38
CA PHE A 355 -0.36 -5.21 -3.73
C PHE A 355 -0.16 -6.09 -2.51
N ASP A 356 -0.96 -5.92 -1.47
CA ASP A 356 -1.03 -6.88 -0.38
C ASP A 356 -2.47 -7.32 -0.10
N CYS A 357 -2.66 -8.58 0.28
CA CYS A 357 -3.97 -9.02 0.76
C CYS A 357 -3.89 -10.30 1.59
N VAL A 358 -4.66 -10.34 2.69
CA VAL A 358 -4.92 -11.57 3.45
C VAL A 358 -5.81 -12.57 2.70
N GLY A 359 -6.49 -12.10 1.64
CA GLY A 359 -7.51 -12.81 0.89
C GLY A 359 -7.14 -14.25 0.52
N PRO A 360 -6.01 -14.51 -0.16
CA PRO A 360 -5.65 -15.85 -0.63
C PRO A 360 -5.58 -16.88 0.50
N THR A 361 -4.88 -16.57 1.60
CA THR A 361 -4.75 -17.49 2.75
C THR A 361 -6.02 -17.55 3.59
N ARG A 362 -6.75 -16.43 3.73
CA ARG A 362 -8.02 -16.41 4.48
C ARG A 362 -9.09 -17.24 3.78
N MET A 363 -9.21 -17.11 2.46
CA MET A 363 -10.11 -17.92 1.62
C MET A 363 -9.75 -19.40 1.67
N ALA A 364 -8.47 -19.74 1.63
CA ALA A 364 -8.03 -21.12 1.71
C ALA A 364 -8.48 -21.83 2.99
N ARG A 365 -8.29 -21.19 4.16
CA ARG A 365 -8.63 -21.78 5.47
C ARG A 365 -10.12 -22.05 5.67
N ILE A 366 -10.99 -21.42 4.87
CA ILE A 366 -12.44 -21.66 4.88
C ILE A 366 -12.91 -22.50 3.67
N GLY A 367 -11.96 -23.05 2.90
CA GLY A 367 -12.20 -23.99 1.82
C GLY A 367 -12.50 -23.36 0.47
N TYR A 368 -12.09 -22.11 0.20
CA TYR A 368 -12.13 -21.55 -1.15
C TYR A 368 -10.77 -21.68 -1.84
N ALA A 369 -10.77 -22.32 -3.00
CA ALA A 369 -9.60 -22.48 -3.85
C ALA A 369 -9.77 -21.66 -5.14
N TYR A 370 -8.71 -20.99 -5.58
CA TYR A 370 -8.72 -20.20 -6.81
C TYR A 370 -8.56 -21.08 -8.06
N LEU A 371 -9.13 -20.64 -9.18
CA LEU A 371 -9.13 -21.32 -10.47
C LEU A 371 -8.69 -20.38 -11.58
N LEU A 372 -7.85 -20.89 -12.47
CA LEU A 372 -7.47 -20.26 -13.72
C LEU A 372 -8.67 -20.20 -14.69
N PRO A 373 -8.70 -19.22 -15.61
CA PRO A 373 -9.74 -19.12 -16.62
C PRO A 373 -9.98 -20.43 -17.40
N GLN A 374 -8.89 -21.11 -17.78
CA GLN A 374 -8.93 -22.38 -18.52
C GLN A 374 -9.51 -23.57 -17.72
N SER A 375 -9.66 -23.40 -16.42
CA SER A 375 -10.25 -24.36 -15.50
C SER A 375 -11.63 -23.92 -15.00
N GLY A 376 -12.22 -22.89 -15.60
CA GLY A 376 -13.54 -22.37 -15.27
C GLY A 376 -13.54 -21.19 -14.28
N GLY A 377 -12.38 -20.61 -13.97
CA GLY A 377 -12.30 -19.33 -13.25
C GLY A 377 -12.89 -18.20 -14.10
N SER A 378 -13.73 -17.35 -13.51
CA SER A 378 -14.34 -16.22 -14.22
C SER A 378 -14.73 -15.11 -13.25
N GLN A 379 -15.09 -13.94 -13.79
CA GLN A 379 -15.64 -12.86 -12.96
C GLN A 379 -16.88 -13.31 -12.17
N LYS A 380 -17.73 -14.17 -12.75
CA LYS A 380 -18.96 -14.68 -12.11
C LYS A 380 -18.69 -15.44 -10.81
N ASN A 381 -17.66 -16.29 -10.78
CA ASN A 381 -17.27 -17.02 -9.58
C ASN A 381 -16.11 -16.37 -8.81
N LYS A 382 -15.73 -15.13 -9.20
CA LYS A 382 -14.57 -14.41 -8.65
C LYS A 382 -13.30 -15.29 -8.65
N PHE A 383 -13.14 -16.10 -9.71
CA PHE A 383 -12.04 -17.04 -9.92
C PHE A 383 -11.87 -18.07 -8.80
N LYS A 384 -12.92 -18.43 -8.06
CA LYS A 384 -12.80 -19.38 -6.95
C LYS A 384 -14.03 -20.26 -6.80
N PHE A 385 -13.83 -21.41 -6.18
CA PHE A 385 -14.90 -22.34 -5.82
C PHE A 385 -14.66 -22.90 -4.42
N ARG A 386 -15.69 -23.50 -3.83
CA ARG A 386 -15.62 -24.06 -2.49
C ARG A 386 -15.28 -25.55 -2.56
N ILE A 387 -14.08 -25.93 -2.17
CA ILE A 387 -13.59 -27.33 -2.19
C ILE A 387 -14.39 -28.25 -1.27
N THR A 388 -15.11 -27.69 -0.30
CA THR A 388 -15.98 -28.44 0.63
C THR A 388 -17.37 -28.74 0.07
N ASN A 389 -17.64 -28.43 -1.21
CA ASN A 389 -18.88 -28.80 -1.87
C ASN A 389 -18.93 -30.33 -2.05
N GLN A 390 -20.07 -30.96 -1.72
CA GLN A 390 -20.26 -32.41 -1.80
C GLN A 390 -20.01 -32.98 -3.20
N ALA A 391 -20.21 -32.18 -4.25
CA ALA A 391 -19.88 -32.58 -5.63
C ALA A 391 -18.41 -33.04 -5.79
N PHE A 392 -17.50 -32.62 -4.91
CA PHE A 392 -16.09 -32.98 -4.97
C PHE A 392 -15.72 -34.24 -4.17
N GLU A 393 -16.66 -34.87 -3.46
CA GLU A 393 -16.39 -36.02 -2.58
C GLU A 393 -15.71 -37.19 -3.29
N ARG A 394 -15.99 -37.38 -4.59
CA ARG A 394 -15.40 -38.42 -5.44
C ARG A 394 -14.65 -37.87 -6.65
N ASP A 395 -14.38 -36.56 -6.67
CA ASP A 395 -13.68 -35.92 -7.79
C ASP A 395 -12.16 -36.19 -7.72
N LEU A 396 -11.66 -37.04 -8.61
CA LEU A 396 -10.25 -37.43 -8.69
C LEU A 396 -9.38 -36.36 -9.37
N SER A 397 -9.97 -35.31 -9.96
CA SER A 397 -9.20 -34.23 -10.57
C SER A 397 -8.49 -33.36 -9.52
N PRO A 398 -7.39 -32.67 -9.86
CA PRO A 398 -6.74 -31.72 -8.95
C PRO A 398 -7.59 -30.46 -8.77
N ILE A 399 -7.23 -29.58 -7.83
CA ILE A 399 -7.92 -28.28 -7.65
C ILE A 399 -8.05 -27.58 -9.00
N ASP A 400 -6.95 -27.47 -9.75
CA ASP A 400 -6.90 -26.85 -11.06
C ASP A 400 -5.97 -27.64 -11.99
N LYS A 401 -6.51 -28.21 -13.08
CA LYS A 401 -5.76 -29.03 -14.05
C LYS A 401 -4.68 -28.26 -14.82
N ASN A 402 -4.74 -26.94 -14.85
CA ASN A 402 -3.79 -26.05 -15.52
C ASN A 402 -2.80 -25.41 -14.53
N CYS A 403 -2.95 -25.66 -13.23
CA CYS A 403 -2.03 -25.17 -12.21
C CYS A 403 -0.85 -26.13 -12.05
N ARG A 404 0.36 -25.58 -11.96
CA ARG A 404 1.62 -26.35 -11.84
C ARG A 404 2.13 -26.43 -10.40
N CYS A 405 1.33 -26.06 -9.41
CA CYS A 405 1.73 -26.15 -8.01
C CYS A 405 1.83 -27.62 -7.57
N SER A 406 2.70 -27.90 -6.59
CA SER A 406 2.89 -29.25 -6.02
C SER A 406 1.59 -29.87 -5.53
N VAL A 407 0.66 -29.05 -5.02
CA VAL A 407 -0.66 -29.48 -4.57
C VAL A 407 -1.52 -30.04 -5.71
N CYS A 408 -1.59 -29.32 -6.84
CA CYS A 408 -2.35 -29.76 -8.01
C CYS A 408 -1.70 -30.96 -8.73
N GLN A 409 -0.41 -31.19 -8.51
CA GLN A 409 0.29 -32.36 -9.06
C GLN A 409 0.09 -33.61 -8.21
N SER A 410 -0.18 -33.46 -6.91
CA SER A 410 -0.14 -34.58 -5.96
C SER A 410 -1.49 -34.98 -5.39
N PHE A 411 -2.46 -34.06 -5.30
CA PHE A 411 -3.70 -34.28 -4.56
C PHE A 411 -4.94 -34.05 -5.40
N SER A 412 -5.93 -34.94 -5.25
CA SER A 412 -7.26 -34.79 -5.81
C SER A 412 -8.15 -33.87 -4.97
N ARG A 413 -9.20 -33.33 -5.60
CA ARG A 413 -10.25 -32.59 -4.91
C ARG A 413 -10.97 -33.44 -3.88
N ALA A 414 -11.19 -34.73 -4.15
CA ALA A 414 -11.77 -35.69 -3.22
C ALA A 414 -10.94 -35.81 -1.93
N TYR A 415 -9.62 -35.92 -2.05
CA TYR A 415 -8.75 -36.00 -0.87
C TYR A 415 -8.79 -34.70 -0.06
N ILE A 416 -8.71 -33.54 -0.73
CA ILE A 416 -8.76 -32.24 -0.05
C ILE A 416 -10.14 -32.02 0.59
N TYR A 417 -11.24 -32.38 -0.09
CA TYR A 417 -12.59 -32.39 0.48
C TYR A 417 -12.64 -33.21 1.77
N HIS A 418 -12.10 -34.43 1.74
CA HIS A 418 -12.01 -35.31 2.91
C HIS A 418 -11.24 -34.64 4.07
N LEU A 419 -10.08 -34.02 3.81
CA LEU A 419 -9.32 -33.31 4.84
C LEU A 419 -10.15 -32.18 5.48
N PHE A 420 -10.87 -31.39 4.69
CA PHE A 420 -11.75 -30.36 5.22
C PHE A 420 -12.92 -30.92 6.03
N LYS A 421 -13.51 -32.04 5.61
CA LYS A 421 -14.61 -32.70 6.34
C LYS A 421 -14.16 -33.23 7.69
N ASN A 422 -12.94 -33.74 7.78
CA ASN A 422 -12.34 -34.23 9.02
C ASN A 422 -11.60 -33.16 9.82
N LYS A 423 -11.63 -31.89 9.36
CA LYS A 423 -10.96 -30.74 10.02
C LYS A 423 -9.45 -30.93 10.17
N GLU A 424 -8.83 -31.64 9.23
CA GLU A 424 -7.40 -31.88 9.22
C GLU A 424 -6.63 -30.62 8.83
N MET A 425 -5.57 -30.31 9.58
CA MET A 425 -4.73 -29.12 9.36
C MET A 425 -4.02 -29.13 8.01
N LEU A 426 -3.86 -30.30 7.40
CA LEU A 426 -3.28 -30.42 6.07
C LEU A 426 -4.17 -29.77 5.00
N GLY A 427 -5.50 -29.88 5.11
CA GLY A 427 -6.43 -29.36 4.11
C GLY A 427 -6.31 -27.84 3.92
N LEU A 428 -6.24 -27.11 5.04
CA LEU A 428 -6.07 -25.65 5.02
C LEU A 428 -4.69 -25.21 4.52
N ARG A 429 -3.65 -26.03 4.73
CA ARG A 429 -2.28 -25.78 4.26
C ARG A 429 -2.21 -25.97 2.75
N LEU A 430 -2.70 -27.09 2.23
CA LEU A 430 -2.69 -27.38 0.79
C LEU A 430 -3.43 -26.32 -0.03
N VAL A 431 -4.62 -25.88 0.42
CA VAL A 431 -5.33 -24.82 -0.30
C VAL A 431 -4.65 -23.46 -0.15
N SER A 432 -3.97 -23.20 0.97
CA SER A 432 -3.21 -21.94 1.15
C SER A 432 -2.00 -21.90 0.21
N TYR A 433 -1.27 -23.00 0.08
CA TYR A 433 -0.17 -23.14 -0.87
C TYR A 433 -0.67 -22.88 -2.29
N HIS A 434 -1.73 -23.59 -2.71
CA HIS A 434 -2.31 -23.43 -4.05
C HIS A 434 -2.74 -21.99 -4.33
N ASN A 435 -3.43 -21.36 -3.38
CA ASN A 435 -3.90 -19.99 -3.55
C ASN A 435 -2.74 -19.00 -3.68
N LEU A 436 -1.68 -19.12 -2.87
CA LEU A 436 -0.51 -18.25 -3.00
C LEU A 436 0.23 -18.47 -4.32
N PHE A 437 0.36 -19.72 -4.77
CA PHE A 437 0.91 -20.05 -6.08
C PHE A 437 0.12 -19.44 -7.23
N PHE A 438 -1.22 -19.46 -7.15
CA PHE A 438 -2.08 -18.81 -8.12
C PHE A 438 -1.79 -17.31 -8.24
N PHE A 439 -1.69 -16.58 -7.12
CA PHE A 439 -1.41 -15.15 -7.15
C PHE A 439 0.02 -14.83 -7.60
N SER A 440 1.01 -15.61 -7.15
CA SER A 440 2.41 -15.50 -7.63
C SER A 440 2.48 -15.68 -9.16
N SER A 441 1.85 -16.73 -9.69
CA SER A 441 1.79 -17.02 -11.13
C SER A 441 1.03 -15.95 -11.92
N LEU A 442 -0.04 -15.38 -11.34
CA LEU A 442 -0.79 -14.27 -11.94
C LEU A 442 0.12 -13.05 -12.11
N MET A 443 0.84 -12.65 -11.07
CA MET A 443 1.77 -11.51 -11.12
C MET A 443 2.87 -11.70 -12.16
N GLN A 444 3.48 -12.89 -12.21
CA GLN A 444 4.47 -13.24 -13.24
C GLN A 444 3.89 -13.14 -14.66
N SER A 445 2.65 -13.62 -14.86
CA SER A 445 1.96 -13.54 -16.15
C SER A 445 1.68 -12.09 -16.56
N ILE A 446 1.25 -11.26 -15.61
CA ILE A 446 1.02 -9.84 -15.82
C ILE A 446 2.33 -9.14 -16.23
N ARG A 447 3.39 -9.30 -15.43
CA ARG A 447 4.72 -8.74 -15.74
C ARG A 447 5.18 -9.15 -17.13
N ARG A 448 5.12 -10.45 -17.47
CA ARG A 448 5.52 -10.94 -18.79
C ARG A 448 4.69 -10.31 -19.91
N SER A 449 3.39 -10.14 -19.70
CA SER A 449 2.53 -9.50 -20.70
C SER A 449 2.82 -8.01 -20.89
N ILE A 450 3.31 -7.30 -19.87
CA ILE A 450 3.76 -5.90 -20.01
C ILE A 450 5.05 -5.85 -20.83
N LEU A 451 6.04 -6.69 -20.48
CA LEU A 451 7.31 -6.81 -21.20
C LEU A 451 7.09 -7.15 -22.70
N ASP A 452 6.16 -8.06 -22.97
CA ASP A 452 5.82 -8.51 -24.33
C ASP A 452 4.82 -7.60 -25.06
N LYS A 453 4.36 -6.49 -24.46
CA LYS A 453 3.31 -5.58 -24.97
C LYS A 453 2.02 -6.32 -25.37
N LYS A 454 1.58 -7.26 -24.53
CA LYS A 454 0.41 -8.14 -24.70
C LYS A 454 -0.55 -8.09 -23.50
N LEU A 455 -0.50 -7.04 -22.67
CA LEU A 455 -1.35 -6.92 -21.49
C LEU A 455 -2.85 -6.99 -21.84
N GLU A 456 -3.30 -6.35 -22.91
CA GLU A 456 -4.71 -6.39 -23.32
C GLU A 456 -5.17 -7.81 -23.68
N LYS A 457 -4.31 -8.61 -24.35
CA LYS A 457 -4.61 -10.01 -24.65
C LYS A 457 -4.74 -10.84 -23.37
N LEU A 458 -3.89 -10.59 -22.37
CA LEU A 458 -4.01 -11.24 -21.07
C LEU A 458 -5.29 -10.80 -20.37
N TYR A 459 -5.59 -9.50 -20.40
CA TYR A 459 -6.80 -8.93 -19.81
C TYR A 459 -8.08 -9.57 -20.38
N SER A 460 -8.26 -9.60 -21.70
CA SER A 460 -9.43 -10.24 -22.34
C SER A 460 -9.53 -11.73 -22.00
N LYS A 461 -8.39 -12.44 -21.95
CA LYS A 461 -8.38 -13.86 -21.55
C LYS A 461 -8.89 -14.08 -20.12
N TRP A 462 -8.61 -13.16 -19.21
CA TRP A 462 -8.99 -13.29 -17.81
C TRP A 462 -10.38 -12.72 -17.50
N LEU A 463 -10.70 -11.56 -18.06
CA LEU A 463 -11.86 -10.76 -17.67
C LEU A 463 -12.97 -10.73 -18.72
N GLY A 464 -12.74 -11.22 -19.94
CA GLY A 464 -13.69 -11.18 -21.06
C GLY A 464 -13.40 -9.98 -21.93
#